data_AF-A0A959DBB7-F1
#
_entry.id   AF-A0A959DBB7-F1
#
_cell.length_a   1.000
_cell.length_b   1.000
_cell.length_c   1.000
_cell.angle_alpha   90.00
_cell.angle_beta   90.00
_cell.angle_gamma   90.00
#
_symmetry.space_group_name_H-M   'P 1'
#
loop_
_entity.id
_entity.type
_entity.pdbx_description
1 polymer ?
#
loop_
_entity_poly.entity_id
_entity_poly.type
_entity_poly.pdbx_seq_one_letter_code
_entity_poly.pdbx_strand_id
1 'polypeptide(L)'
;MASRYPLLYRCIQALALLAVVLGLLLPQLLAQWQLVLAVALIVLGGIPHGATDYLIFQYLSRPLWGSRQMARFYANYILLMAGYALLWWLLPGLALGLFLLLSMYHFGQSNWNYVSFENRAAEYGAYLLWGGFVLLTPIIWHYEAAGAIIQQLTGAPPPVIAKPWREVFCIALLAANLWLAIYLLARQKVSFKQFADEMANYLVLSLVFVNTPLLLGFAIYFVGWHSMSSVMDQVRFFRERLGSYTLKDYVSGTLPLSLAAIAGLAGIVGVQAGMGMGFHIGVVFVFISVVTLPHMILIDQLYQELPEKAGVGQ
;
A
#
# COMPACT_ATOMS: atom_id res chain seq x y z
N MET A 1 6.62 10.78 5.40
CA MET A 1 5.84 11.94 4.91
C MET A 1 5.69 13.09 5.93
N ALA A 2 5.21 12.83 7.15
CA ALA A 2 4.76 13.87 8.11
C ALA A 2 5.79 14.98 8.43
N SER A 3 7.06 14.61 8.62
CA SER A 3 8.12 15.57 8.93
C SER A 3 8.52 16.46 7.75
N ARG A 4 8.42 15.96 6.53
CA ARG A 4 8.91 16.60 5.30
C ARG A 4 7.84 17.40 4.55
N TYR A 5 6.60 16.90 4.55
CA TYR A 5 5.46 17.52 3.86
C TYR A 5 4.29 17.71 4.82
N PRO A 6 4.44 18.56 5.86
CA PRO A 6 3.49 18.64 6.95
C PRO A 6 2.11 19.13 6.50
N LEU A 7 2.02 20.08 5.55
CA LEU A 7 0.75 20.58 5.05
C LEU A 7 -0.04 19.49 4.31
N LEU A 8 0.62 18.81 3.36
CA LEU A 8 0.02 17.69 2.61
C LEU A 8 -0.49 16.61 3.56
N TYR A 9 0.32 16.25 4.54
CA TYR A 9 -0.01 15.26 5.56
C TYR A 9 -1.23 15.65 6.41
N ARG A 10 -1.32 16.91 6.87
CA ARG A 10 -2.51 17.40 7.60
C ARG A 10 -3.75 17.45 6.71
N CYS A 11 -3.61 17.79 5.43
CA CYS A 11 -4.73 17.72 4.48
C CYS A 11 -5.25 16.29 4.31
N ILE A 12 -4.37 15.29 4.20
CA ILE A 12 -4.74 13.88 4.13
C ILE A 12 -5.51 13.45 5.38
N GLN A 13 -5.00 13.81 6.57
CA GLN A 13 -5.67 13.52 7.84
C GLN A 13 -7.05 14.19 7.92
N ALA A 14 -7.17 15.45 7.50
CA ALA A 14 -8.44 16.18 7.50
C ALA A 14 -9.47 15.53 6.55
N LEU A 15 -9.06 15.14 5.35
CA LEU A 15 -9.94 14.43 4.40
C LEU A 15 -10.36 13.06 4.92
N ALA A 16 -9.46 12.34 5.58
CA ALA A 16 -9.77 11.06 6.21
C ALA A 16 -10.77 11.22 7.37
N LEU A 17 -10.60 12.24 8.21
CA LEU A 17 -11.55 12.56 9.28
C LEU A 17 -12.90 13.03 8.72
N LEU A 18 -12.92 13.75 7.60
CA LEU A 18 -14.17 14.07 6.90
C LEU A 18 -14.89 12.79 6.46
N ALA A 19 -14.16 11.80 5.92
CA ALA A 19 -14.75 10.51 5.56
C ALA A 19 -15.32 9.78 6.80
N VAL A 20 -14.65 9.87 7.96
CA VAL A 20 -15.19 9.35 9.24
C VAL A 20 -16.49 10.07 9.62
N VAL A 21 -16.52 11.40 9.58
CA VAL A 21 -17.72 12.19 9.89
C VAL A 21 -18.86 11.83 8.94
N LEU A 22 -18.59 11.70 7.64
CA LEU A 22 -19.58 11.25 6.66
C LEU A 22 -20.06 9.82 6.92
N GLY A 23 -19.17 8.92 7.35
CA GLY A 23 -19.53 7.56 7.74
C GLY A 23 -20.44 7.50 8.97
N LEU A 24 -20.25 8.41 9.92
CA LEU A 24 -21.09 8.53 11.11
C LEU A 24 -22.45 9.19 10.82
N LEU A 25 -22.46 10.25 10.01
CA LEU A 25 -23.67 11.04 9.73
C LEU A 25 -24.54 10.45 8.61
N LEU A 26 -23.92 9.84 7.60
CA LEU A 26 -24.57 9.35 6.38
C LEU A 26 -24.16 7.90 6.04
N PRO A 27 -24.30 6.93 6.96
CA PRO A 27 -23.78 5.57 6.78
C PRO A 27 -24.40 4.85 5.58
N GLN A 28 -25.69 5.04 5.29
CA GLN A 28 -26.35 4.41 4.15
C GLN A 28 -25.82 4.94 2.81
N LEU A 29 -25.60 6.26 2.72
CA LEU A 29 -25.03 6.88 1.54
C LEU A 29 -23.60 6.39 1.30
N LEU A 30 -22.78 6.36 2.35
CA LEU A 30 -21.41 5.86 2.25
C LEU A 30 -21.37 4.39 1.84
N ALA A 31 -22.26 3.55 2.39
CA ALA A 31 -22.37 2.15 2.03
C ALA A 31 -22.76 1.94 0.55
N GLN A 32 -23.61 2.79 -0.02
CA GLN A 32 -24.00 2.73 -1.43
C GLN A 32 -22.84 3.10 -2.37
N TRP A 33 -22.05 4.12 -2.01
CA TRP A 33 -21.00 4.66 -2.88
C TRP A 33 -19.60 4.10 -2.60
N GLN A 34 -19.41 3.34 -1.50
CA GLN A 34 -18.09 2.88 -1.05
C GLN A 34 -17.27 2.21 -2.15
N LEU A 35 -17.90 1.39 -3.00
CA LEU A 35 -17.21 0.62 -4.02
C LEU A 35 -16.66 1.54 -5.11
N VAL A 36 -17.51 2.43 -5.62
CA VAL A 36 -17.14 3.41 -6.65
C VAL A 36 -16.04 4.33 -6.12
N LEU A 37 -16.18 4.83 -4.90
CA LEU A 37 -15.19 5.71 -4.27
C LEU A 37 -13.85 4.99 -4.05
N ALA A 38 -13.87 3.77 -3.52
CA ALA A 38 -12.66 2.99 -3.29
C ALA A 38 -11.94 2.65 -4.61
N VAL A 39 -12.66 2.18 -5.62
CA VAL A 39 -12.09 1.88 -6.94
C VAL A 39 -11.55 3.15 -7.60
N ALA A 40 -12.27 4.28 -7.53
CA ALA A 40 -11.78 5.54 -8.08
C ALA A 40 -10.48 6.00 -7.40
N LEU A 41 -10.40 5.94 -6.07
CA LEU A 41 -9.18 6.25 -5.32
C LEU A 41 -8.02 5.35 -5.76
N ILE A 42 -8.24 4.03 -5.79
CA ILE A 42 -7.22 3.06 -6.18
C ILE A 42 -6.77 3.28 -7.63
N VAL A 43 -7.69 3.52 -8.56
CA VAL A 43 -7.35 3.71 -9.99
C VAL A 43 -6.62 5.03 -10.23
N LEU A 44 -7.01 6.11 -9.55
CA LEU A 44 -6.48 7.45 -9.81
C LEU A 44 -5.24 7.80 -8.98
N GLY A 45 -5.09 7.23 -7.79
CA GLY A 45 -3.97 7.51 -6.89
C GLY A 45 -3.16 6.27 -6.52
N GLY A 46 -3.80 5.10 -6.47
CA GLY A 46 -3.17 3.83 -6.20
C GLY A 46 -2.32 3.34 -7.37
N ILE A 47 -2.91 2.87 -8.46
CA ILE A 47 -2.18 2.33 -9.61
C ILE A 47 -1.04 3.26 -10.10
N PRO A 48 -1.22 4.60 -10.18
CA PRO A 48 -0.19 5.46 -10.72
C PRO A 48 1.11 5.56 -9.92
N HIS A 49 1.11 5.37 -8.59
CA HIS A 49 2.36 5.52 -7.81
C HIS A 49 3.42 4.46 -8.10
N GLY A 50 3.01 3.31 -8.66
CA GLY A 50 3.93 2.25 -9.11
C GLY A 50 4.30 2.35 -10.60
N ALA A 51 3.70 3.29 -11.35
CA ALA A 51 3.89 3.38 -12.79
C ALA A 51 5.26 3.98 -13.20
N THR A 52 6.05 4.45 -12.24
CA THR A 52 7.40 5.00 -12.42
C THR A 52 8.52 3.95 -12.23
N ASP A 53 8.19 2.67 -12.06
CA ASP A 53 9.16 1.60 -11.84
C ASP A 53 10.27 1.52 -12.89
N TYR A 54 9.92 1.70 -14.16
CA TYR A 54 10.90 1.72 -15.25
C TYR A 54 11.89 2.89 -15.11
N LEU A 55 11.46 4.04 -14.57
CA LEU A 55 12.33 5.18 -14.27
C LEU A 55 13.23 4.84 -13.08
N ILE A 56 12.69 4.25 -12.02
CA ILE A 56 13.50 3.80 -10.87
C ILE A 56 14.63 2.88 -11.36
N PHE A 57 14.29 1.85 -12.14
CA PHE A 57 15.28 0.95 -12.73
C PHE A 57 16.30 1.71 -13.60
N GLN A 58 15.84 2.63 -14.44
CA GLN A 58 16.71 3.42 -15.29
C GLN A 58 17.70 4.27 -14.50
N TYR A 59 17.28 4.87 -13.38
CA TYR A 59 18.16 5.70 -12.56
C TYR A 59 19.06 4.92 -11.60
N LEU A 60 18.66 3.71 -11.20
CA LEU A 60 19.51 2.79 -10.42
C LEU A 60 20.58 2.13 -11.30
N SER A 61 20.19 1.57 -12.44
CA SER A 61 21.08 0.75 -13.28
C SER A 61 21.75 1.53 -14.42
N ARG A 62 21.33 2.78 -14.68
CA ARG A 62 21.80 3.65 -15.78
C ARG A 62 21.79 3.04 -17.21
N PRO A 63 20.81 2.20 -17.61
CA PRO A 63 20.71 1.71 -18.97
C PRO A 63 20.29 2.84 -19.94
N LEU A 64 20.78 2.76 -21.18
CA LEU A 64 20.25 3.57 -22.27
C LEU A 64 18.83 3.12 -22.64
N TRP A 65 17.99 4.06 -23.06
CA TRP A 65 16.66 3.78 -23.62
C TRP A 65 16.77 2.82 -24.82
N GLY A 66 15.86 1.85 -24.91
CA GLY A 66 15.86 0.83 -25.98
C GLY A 66 17.00 -0.20 -25.88
N SER A 67 17.83 -0.15 -24.85
CA SER A 67 18.92 -1.11 -24.67
C SER A 67 18.42 -2.52 -24.32
N ARG A 68 19.30 -3.52 -24.51
CA ARG A 68 19.06 -4.91 -24.07
C ARG A 68 18.79 -5.02 -22.57
N GLN A 69 19.32 -4.09 -21.76
CA GLN A 69 19.06 -4.05 -20.32
C GLN A 69 17.62 -3.61 -20.02
N MET A 70 17.10 -2.58 -20.71
CA MET A 70 15.69 -2.20 -20.60
C MET A 70 14.75 -3.30 -21.09
N ALA A 71 15.09 -3.99 -22.18
CA ALA A 71 14.31 -5.13 -22.67
C ALA A 71 14.26 -6.27 -21.64
N ARG A 72 15.39 -6.60 -20.99
CA ARG A 72 15.45 -7.58 -19.91
C ARG A 72 14.64 -7.15 -18.69
N PHE A 73 14.66 -5.87 -18.34
CA PHE A 73 13.84 -5.32 -17.26
C PHE A 73 12.35 -5.59 -17.52
N TYR A 74 11.82 -5.17 -18.67
CA TYR A 74 10.41 -5.41 -18.98
C TYR A 74 10.06 -6.91 -19.06
N ALA A 75 10.95 -7.73 -19.65
CA ALA A 75 10.74 -9.17 -19.71
C ALA A 75 10.65 -9.80 -18.31
N ASN A 76 11.57 -9.45 -17.40
CA ASN A 76 11.54 -9.94 -16.02
C ASN A 76 10.32 -9.41 -15.25
N TYR A 77 9.96 -8.14 -15.45
CA TYR A 77 8.80 -7.52 -14.83
C TYR A 77 7.51 -8.26 -15.20
N ILE A 78 7.30 -8.50 -16.50
CA ILE A 78 6.15 -9.27 -17.01
C ILE A 78 6.22 -10.73 -16.56
N LEU A 79 7.40 -11.34 -16.51
CA LEU A 79 7.56 -12.73 -16.05
C LEU A 79 7.18 -12.88 -14.57
N LEU A 80 7.56 -11.94 -13.71
CA LEU A 80 7.14 -11.93 -12.30
C LEU A 80 5.63 -11.78 -12.18
N MET A 81 5.03 -10.87 -12.95
CA MET A 81 3.58 -10.70 -13.00
C MET A 81 2.88 -11.99 -13.45
N ALA A 82 3.34 -12.60 -14.54
CA ALA A 82 2.77 -13.83 -15.09
C ALA A 82 2.93 -15.01 -14.12
N GLY A 83 4.09 -15.14 -13.47
CA GLY A 83 4.33 -16.15 -12.45
C GLY A 83 3.39 -15.98 -11.25
N TYR A 84 3.15 -14.75 -10.81
CA TYR A 84 2.24 -14.52 -9.68
C TYR A 84 0.77 -14.70 -10.07
N ALA A 85 0.38 -14.32 -11.28
CA ALA A 85 -0.94 -14.60 -11.83
C ALA A 85 -1.20 -16.11 -11.97
N LEU A 86 -0.18 -16.87 -12.39
CA LEU A 86 -0.23 -18.34 -12.42
C LEU A 86 -0.40 -18.92 -11.01
N LEU A 87 0.29 -18.38 -10.01
CA LEU A 87 0.11 -18.80 -8.62
C LEU A 87 -1.30 -18.52 -8.10
N TRP A 88 -1.89 -17.38 -8.46
CA TRP A 88 -3.30 -17.08 -8.16
C TRP A 88 -4.25 -18.10 -8.78
N TRP A 89 -3.97 -18.51 -10.02
CA TRP A 89 -4.80 -19.51 -10.70
C TRP A 89 -4.67 -20.91 -10.09
N LEU A 90 -3.47 -21.33 -9.70
CA LEU A 90 -3.21 -22.67 -9.19
C LEU A 90 -3.50 -22.82 -7.68
N LEU A 91 -3.13 -21.83 -6.87
CA LEU A 91 -3.13 -21.88 -5.41
C LEU A 91 -3.57 -20.53 -4.80
N PRO A 92 -4.84 -20.11 -4.98
CA PRO A 92 -5.30 -18.76 -4.59
C PRO A 92 -5.18 -18.47 -3.09
N GLY A 93 -5.33 -19.48 -2.23
CA GLY A 93 -5.12 -19.32 -0.78
C GLY A 93 -3.67 -18.97 -0.42
N LEU A 94 -2.71 -19.63 -1.07
CA LEU A 94 -1.28 -19.32 -0.91
C LEU A 94 -0.95 -17.94 -1.51
N ALA A 95 -1.48 -17.64 -2.69
CA ALA A 95 -1.28 -16.34 -3.33
C ALA A 95 -1.79 -15.17 -2.47
N LEU A 96 -2.98 -15.32 -1.87
CA LEU A 96 -3.53 -14.36 -0.92
C LEU A 96 -2.67 -14.22 0.34
N GLY A 97 -2.23 -15.34 0.94
CA GLY A 97 -1.36 -15.31 2.11
C GLY A 97 -0.05 -14.56 1.84
N LEU A 98 0.58 -14.83 0.70
CA LEU A 98 1.78 -14.09 0.25
C LEU A 98 1.47 -12.62 -0.02
N PHE A 99 0.35 -12.30 -0.66
CA PHE A 99 -0.05 -10.92 -0.93
C PHE A 99 -0.17 -10.12 0.37
N LEU A 100 -0.85 -10.67 1.37
CA LEU A 100 -1.02 -10.02 2.67
C LEU A 100 0.34 -9.86 3.37
N LEU A 101 1.17 -10.91 3.40
CA LEU A 101 2.48 -10.87 4.07
C LEU A 101 3.41 -9.83 3.46
N LEU A 102 3.53 -9.84 2.13
CA LEU A 102 4.34 -8.88 1.38
C LEU A 102 3.80 -7.46 1.53
N SER A 103 2.48 -7.26 1.47
CA SER A 103 1.87 -5.95 1.68
C SER A 103 2.12 -5.40 3.09
N MET A 104 2.03 -6.24 4.12
CA MET A 104 2.39 -5.85 5.49
C MET A 104 3.84 -5.39 5.57
N TYR A 105 4.78 -6.19 5.03
CA TYR A 105 6.18 -5.78 4.99
C TYR A 105 6.36 -4.44 4.27
N HIS A 106 5.78 -4.29 3.07
CA HIS A 106 5.97 -3.11 2.22
C HIS A 106 5.41 -1.82 2.85
N PHE A 107 4.21 -1.91 3.42
CA PHE A 107 3.57 -0.79 4.10
C PHE A 107 4.38 -0.34 5.31
N GLY A 108 4.82 -1.28 6.15
CA GLY A 108 5.66 -0.95 7.30
C GLY A 108 7.04 -0.44 6.92
N GLN A 109 7.64 -0.98 5.85
CA GLN A 109 8.89 -0.50 5.29
C GLN A 109 8.77 0.97 4.87
N SER A 110 7.71 1.33 4.15
CA SER A 110 7.47 2.70 3.73
C SER A 110 7.27 3.64 4.93
N ASN A 111 6.61 3.18 6.00
CA ASN A 111 6.43 4.00 7.20
C ASN A 111 7.72 4.22 7.98
N TRP A 112 8.52 3.17 8.17
CA TRP A 112 9.70 3.19 9.03
C TRP A 112 11.03 3.31 8.25
N ASN A 113 11.00 3.69 6.97
CA ASN A 113 12.19 3.76 6.10
C ASN A 113 13.30 4.70 6.61
N TYR A 114 12.96 5.63 7.52
CA TYR A 114 13.87 6.60 8.11
C TYR A 114 14.46 6.14 9.46
N VAL A 115 14.08 4.97 9.98
CA VAL A 115 14.55 4.44 11.27
C VAL A 115 15.64 3.40 11.04
N SER A 116 16.79 3.60 11.69
CA SER A 116 17.88 2.63 11.70
C SER A 116 17.73 1.65 12.86
N PHE A 117 17.30 0.42 12.56
CA PHE A 117 17.15 -0.66 13.52
C PHE A 117 18.49 -1.36 13.83
N GLU A 118 18.55 -2.05 14.96
CA GLU A 118 19.78 -2.68 15.46
C GLU A 118 20.19 -3.91 14.65
N ASN A 119 19.22 -4.62 14.08
CA ASN A 119 19.43 -5.76 13.21
C ASN A 119 18.21 -5.96 12.28
N ARG A 120 18.37 -6.82 11.27
CA ARG A 120 17.31 -7.10 10.28
C ARG A 120 16.06 -7.73 10.88
N ALA A 121 16.16 -8.50 11.96
CA ALA A 121 14.99 -9.10 12.58
C ALA A 121 14.11 -8.04 13.27
N ALA A 122 14.73 -7.08 13.97
CA ALA A 122 14.03 -5.93 14.55
C ALA A 122 13.41 -5.05 13.46
N GLU A 123 14.11 -4.82 12.36
CA GLU A 123 13.61 -4.08 11.19
C GLU A 123 12.37 -4.76 10.58
N TYR A 124 12.48 -6.04 10.22
CA TYR A 124 11.38 -6.78 9.63
C TYR A 124 10.19 -6.93 10.58
N GLY A 125 10.46 -7.14 11.88
CA GLY A 125 9.44 -7.17 12.91
C GLY A 125 8.66 -5.86 13.02
N ALA A 126 9.37 -4.72 13.01
CA ALA A 126 8.74 -3.40 13.03
C ALA A 126 7.90 -3.13 11.77
N TYR A 127 8.41 -3.54 10.60
CA TYR A 127 7.67 -3.38 9.34
C TYR A 127 6.40 -4.25 9.32
N LEU A 128 6.52 -5.54 9.66
CA LEU A 128 5.37 -6.44 9.71
C LEU A 128 4.34 -6.00 10.76
N LEU A 129 4.78 -5.46 11.91
CA LEU A 129 3.86 -5.01 12.95
C LEU A 129 3.03 -3.79 12.50
N TRP A 130 3.68 -2.81 11.88
CA TRP A 130 3.00 -1.61 11.39
C TRP A 130 2.12 -1.88 10.17
N GLY A 131 2.66 -2.61 9.20
CA GLY A 131 1.89 -3.06 8.04
C GLY A 131 0.73 -3.97 8.41
N GLY A 132 0.93 -4.80 9.43
CA GLY A 132 -0.11 -5.63 10.03
C GLY A 132 -1.24 -4.79 10.59
N PHE A 133 -0.96 -3.71 11.31
CA PHE A 133 -1.99 -2.78 11.79
C PHE A 133 -2.83 -2.22 10.64
N VAL A 134 -2.20 -1.61 9.64
CA VAL A 134 -2.95 -0.94 8.56
C VAL A 134 -3.67 -1.89 7.61
N LEU A 135 -3.22 -3.15 7.49
CA LEU A 135 -3.84 -4.15 6.63
C LEU A 135 -4.84 -5.04 7.38
N LEU A 136 -4.45 -5.60 8.53
CA LEU A 136 -5.27 -6.57 9.25
C LEU A 136 -6.35 -5.91 10.09
N THR A 137 -6.15 -4.70 10.63
CA THR A 137 -7.21 -4.02 11.40
C THR A 137 -8.50 -3.86 10.60
N PRO A 138 -8.51 -3.26 9.39
CA PRO A 138 -9.76 -3.15 8.62
C PRO A 138 -10.32 -4.53 8.21
N ILE A 139 -9.46 -5.51 7.86
CA ILE A 139 -9.90 -6.88 7.48
C ILE A 139 -10.59 -7.59 8.66
N ILE A 140 -10.01 -7.53 9.85
CA ILE A 140 -10.52 -8.24 11.04
C ILE A 140 -11.69 -7.49 11.67
N TRP A 141 -11.68 -6.15 11.63
CA TRP A 141 -12.78 -5.33 12.12
C TRP A 141 -14.05 -5.52 11.28
N HIS A 142 -13.90 -5.58 9.95
CA HIS A 142 -14.98 -5.83 9.00
C HIS A 142 -14.97 -7.28 8.47
N TYR A 143 -14.83 -8.23 9.38
CA TYR A 143 -14.57 -9.64 9.05
C TYR A 143 -15.57 -10.27 8.10
N GLU A 144 -16.85 -9.94 8.25
CA GLU A 144 -17.92 -10.46 7.40
C GLU A 144 -17.79 -9.96 5.95
N ALA A 145 -17.51 -8.65 5.78
CA ALA A 145 -17.28 -8.06 4.47
C ALA A 145 -15.98 -8.59 3.84
N ALA A 146 -14.92 -8.72 4.63
CA ALA A 146 -13.66 -9.31 4.19
C ALA A 146 -13.84 -10.78 3.80
N GLY A 147 -14.65 -11.54 4.54
CA GLY A 147 -14.91 -12.95 4.28
C GLY A 147 -15.61 -13.20 2.95
N ALA A 148 -16.55 -12.32 2.57
CA ALA A 148 -17.16 -12.37 1.24
C ALA A 148 -16.12 -12.18 0.12
N ILE A 149 -15.15 -11.27 0.30
CA ILE A 149 -14.07 -11.04 -0.67
C ILE A 149 -13.10 -12.22 -0.69
N ILE A 150 -12.70 -12.74 0.48
CA ILE A 150 -11.81 -13.91 0.61
C ILE A 150 -12.42 -15.15 -0.05
N GLN A 151 -13.72 -15.34 0.10
CA GLN A 151 -14.43 -16.44 -0.55
C GLN A 151 -14.43 -16.28 -2.08
N GLN A 152 -14.65 -15.07 -2.60
CA GLN A 152 -14.53 -14.81 -4.04
C GLN A 152 -13.12 -15.06 -4.57
N LEU A 153 -12.09 -14.74 -3.77
CA LEU A 153 -10.69 -14.88 -4.16
C LEU A 153 -10.19 -16.32 -4.11
N THR A 154 -10.58 -17.08 -3.09
CA THR A 154 -10.00 -18.40 -2.80
C THR A 154 -10.94 -19.57 -3.08
N GLY A 155 -12.23 -19.29 -3.31
CA GLY A 155 -13.27 -20.32 -3.40
C GLY A 155 -13.67 -20.92 -2.04
N ALA A 156 -13.02 -20.51 -0.95
CA ALA A 156 -13.28 -21.01 0.39
C ALA A 156 -13.57 -19.86 1.38
N PRO A 157 -14.55 -20.00 2.29
CA PRO A 157 -14.77 -19.01 3.32
C PRO A 157 -13.59 -18.99 4.31
N PRO A 158 -13.29 -17.82 4.93
CA PRO A 158 -12.32 -17.77 6.01
C PRO A 158 -12.84 -18.53 7.26
N PRO A 159 -11.95 -18.88 8.21
CA PRO A 159 -12.36 -19.54 9.45
C PRO A 159 -13.38 -18.71 10.24
N VAL A 160 -14.20 -19.35 11.08
CA VAL A 160 -15.11 -18.60 11.96
C VAL A 160 -14.35 -18.09 13.18
N ILE A 161 -14.34 -16.77 13.38
CA ILE A 161 -13.72 -16.12 14.55
C ILE A 161 -14.79 -15.29 15.25
N ALA A 162 -15.03 -15.57 16.53
CA ALA A 162 -16.04 -14.84 17.31
C ALA A 162 -15.64 -13.37 17.50
N LYS A 163 -16.63 -12.47 17.45
CA LYS A 163 -16.43 -11.02 17.50
C LYS A 163 -15.51 -10.54 18.63
N PRO A 164 -15.63 -11.01 19.90
CA PRO A 164 -14.74 -10.54 20.97
C PRO A 164 -13.26 -10.84 20.70
N TRP A 165 -12.94 -12.00 20.10
CA TRP A 165 -11.56 -12.35 19.74
C TRP A 165 -11.01 -11.46 18.62
N ARG A 166 -11.86 -11.04 17.68
CA ARG A 166 -11.49 -10.10 16.61
C ARG A 166 -11.19 -8.71 17.17
N GLU A 167 -12.02 -8.22 18.08
CA GLU A 167 -11.84 -6.93 18.75
C GLU A 167 -10.57 -6.94 19.61
N VAL A 168 -10.36 -7.99 20.42
CA VAL A 168 -9.14 -8.18 21.22
C VAL A 168 -7.90 -8.21 20.33
N PHE A 169 -7.94 -8.92 19.19
CA PHE A 169 -6.82 -8.94 18.25
C PHE A 169 -6.48 -7.53 17.73
N CYS A 170 -7.47 -6.77 17.26
CA CYS A 170 -7.26 -5.41 16.76
C CYS A 170 -6.70 -4.47 17.85
N ILE A 171 -7.21 -4.57 19.09
CA ILE A 171 -6.74 -3.78 20.23
C ILE A 171 -5.29 -4.17 20.59
N ALA A 172 -4.98 -5.46 20.65
CA ALA A 172 -3.63 -5.95 20.95
C ALA A 172 -2.63 -5.51 19.87
N LEU A 173 -3.04 -5.53 18.60
CA LEU A 173 -2.22 -5.09 17.48
C LEU A 173 -1.93 -3.57 17.53
N LEU A 174 -2.94 -2.76 17.87
CA LEU A 174 -2.75 -1.33 18.12
C LEU A 174 -1.82 -1.10 19.33
N ALA A 175 -2.06 -1.80 20.45
CA ALA A 175 -1.26 -1.67 21.66
C ALA A 175 0.22 -2.02 21.42
N ALA A 176 0.51 -3.07 20.64
CA ALA A 176 1.86 -3.45 20.25
C ALA A 176 2.54 -2.36 19.41
N ASN A 177 1.81 -1.72 18.49
CA ASN A 177 2.30 -0.62 17.67
C ASN A 177 2.57 0.66 18.49
N LEU A 178 1.70 0.97 19.45
CA LEU A 178 1.91 2.06 20.42
C LEU A 178 3.16 1.80 21.26
N TRP A 179 3.32 0.57 21.75
CA TRP A 179 4.50 0.17 22.50
C TRP A 179 5.79 0.29 21.67
N LEU A 180 5.78 -0.16 20.41
CA LEU A 180 6.92 0.01 19.50
C LEU A 180 7.28 1.48 19.33
N ALA A 181 6.30 2.36 19.11
CA ALA A 181 6.57 3.80 18.94
C ALA A 181 7.17 4.43 20.23
N ILE A 182 6.66 4.05 21.41
CA ILE A 182 7.22 4.47 22.70
C ILE A 182 8.64 3.94 22.86
N TYR A 183 8.89 2.68 22.52
CA TYR A 183 10.21 2.07 22.56
C TYR A 183 11.20 2.82 21.65
N LEU A 184 10.82 3.14 20.42
CA LEU A 184 11.65 3.89 19.49
C LEU A 184 11.96 5.30 20.00
N LEU A 185 11.00 5.97 20.64
CA LEU A 185 11.23 7.27 21.28
C LEU A 185 12.21 7.15 22.47
N ALA A 186 11.99 6.17 23.35
CA ALA A 186 12.84 5.93 24.51
C ALA A 186 14.28 5.58 24.13
N ARG A 187 14.47 4.91 22.99
CA ARG A 187 15.78 4.59 22.41
C ARG A 187 16.35 5.71 21.55
N GLN A 188 15.70 6.88 21.52
CA GLN A 188 16.10 8.05 20.71
C GLN A 188 16.25 7.73 19.21
N LYS A 189 15.56 6.70 18.73
CA LYS A 189 15.51 6.32 17.30
C LYS A 189 14.57 7.23 16.50
N VAL A 190 13.65 7.90 17.18
CA VAL A 190 12.75 8.90 16.61
C VAL A 190 12.71 10.13 17.50
N SER A 191 12.53 11.30 16.90
CA SER A 191 12.27 12.55 17.62
C SER A 191 10.87 12.56 18.22
N PHE A 192 10.64 13.42 19.24
CA PHE A 192 9.30 13.61 19.82
C PHE A 192 8.26 14.03 18.77
N LYS A 193 8.65 14.85 17.78
CA LYS A 193 7.76 15.24 16.68
C LYS A 193 7.33 14.03 15.84
N GLN A 194 8.26 13.17 15.45
CA GLN A 194 7.96 11.94 14.70
C GLN A 194 7.07 11.01 15.51
N PHE A 195 7.33 10.85 16.81
CA PHE A 195 6.47 10.09 17.71
C PHE A 195 5.05 10.68 17.76
N ALA A 196 4.90 11.99 17.95
CA ALA A 196 3.59 12.64 18.00
C ALA A 196 2.81 12.53 16.68
N ASP A 197 3.51 12.66 15.54
CA ASP A 197 2.91 12.45 14.23
C ASP A 197 2.44 11.00 14.05
N GLU A 198 3.19 10.03 14.59
CA GLU A 198 2.82 8.62 14.56
C GLU A 198 1.63 8.29 15.49
N MET A 199 1.55 8.91 16.67
CA MET A 199 0.37 8.80 17.53
C MET A 199 -0.88 9.35 16.84
N ALA A 200 -0.73 10.46 16.11
CA ALA A 200 -1.81 10.99 15.30
C ALA A 200 -2.21 10.04 14.17
N ASN A 201 -1.25 9.34 13.54
CA ASN A 201 -1.56 8.31 12.54
C ASN A 201 -2.39 7.18 13.12
N TYR A 202 -1.95 6.57 14.23
CA TYR A 202 -2.70 5.49 14.85
C TYR A 202 -4.11 5.93 15.21
N LEU A 203 -4.28 7.12 15.79
CA LEU A 203 -5.60 7.64 16.12
C LEU A 203 -6.49 7.82 14.87
N VAL A 204 -6.01 8.55 13.85
CA VAL A 204 -6.80 8.83 12.64
C VAL A 204 -7.10 7.55 11.88
N LEU A 205 -6.13 6.66 11.69
CA LEU A 205 -6.31 5.41 10.97
C LEU A 205 -7.24 4.46 11.72
N SER A 206 -7.14 4.35 13.04
CA SER A 206 -8.12 3.58 13.83
C SER A 206 -9.53 4.14 13.67
N LEU A 207 -9.71 5.47 13.70
CA LEU A 207 -11.01 6.09 13.46
C LEU A 207 -11.54 5.77 12.05
N VAL A 208 -10.69 5.85 11.03
CA VAL A 208 -11.05 5.49 9.65
C VAL A 208 -11.46 4.03 9.55
N PHE A 209 -10.63 3.10 10.02
CA PHE A 209 -10.89 1.67 9.88
C PHE A 209 -12.13 1.21 10.65
N VAL A 210 -12.43 1.83 11.79
CA VAL A 210 -13.61 1.48 12.59
C VAL A 210 -14.90 2.05 12.00
N ASN A 211 -14.86 3.28 11.46
CA ASN A 211 -16.07 4.05 11.14
C ASN A 211 -16.35 4.20 9.63
N THR A 212 -15.50 3.65 8.76
CA THR A 212 -15.74 3.62 7.31
C THR A 212 -15.85 2.18 6.81
N PRO A 213 -16.60 1.93 5.71
CA PRO A 213 -16.68 0.59 5.13
C PRO A 213 -15.30 0.08 4.69
N LEU A 214 -15.08 -1.24 4.80
CA LEU A 214 -13.80 -1.92 4.55
C LEU A 214 -13.02 -1.39 3.33
N LEU A 215 -13.64 -1.39 2.15
CA LEU A 215 -12.97 -1.03 0.90
C LEU A 215 -12.55 0.44 0.89
N LEU A 216 -13.43 1.32 1.40
CA LEU A 216 -13.16 2.75 1.42
C LEU A 216 -12.09 3.10 2.45
N GLY A 217 -12.17 2.52 3.66
CA GLY A 217 -11.17 2.74 4.70
C GLY A 217 -9.78 2.30 4.26
N PHE A 218 -9.68 1.12 3.62
CA PHE A 218 -8.43 0.65 3.03
C PHE A 218 -7.95 1.57 1.90
N ALA A 219 -8.83 1.99 0.98
CA ALA A 219 -8.45 2.88 -0.12
C ALA A 219 -7.96 4.25 0.35
N ILE A 220 -8.58 4.83 1.39
CA ILE A 220 -8.14 6.09 2.01
C ILE A 220 -6.72 5.94 2.57
N TYR A 221 -6.46 4.86 3.32
CA TYR A 221 -5.12 4.57 3.82
C TYR A 221 -4.13 4.37 2.66
N PHE A 222 -4.47 3.48 1.73
CA PHE A 222 -3.60 3.09 0.62
C PHE A 222 -3.17 4.29 -0.20
N VAL A 223 -4.11 5.16 -0.61
CA VAL A 223 -3.79 6.33 -1.42
C VAL A 223 -3.18 7.46 -0.60
N GLY A 224 -3.81 7.79 0.54
CA GLY A 224 -3.46 8.95 1.35
C GLY A 224 -2.13 8.80 2.08
N TRP A 225 -1.88 7.66 2.70
CA TRP A 225 -0.66 7.42 3.46
C TRP A 225 0.40 6.76 2.60
N HIS A 226 0.09 5.60 2.02
CA HIS A 226 1.11 4.77 1.38
C HIS A 226 1.54 5.30 0.01
N SER A 227 0.61 5.37 -0.95
CA SER A 227 0.90 5.82 -2.32
C SER A 227 1.50 7.21 -2.32
N MET A 228 0.89 8.16 -1.61
CA MET A 228 1.42 9.52 -1.54
C MET A 228 2.80 9.58 -0.87
N SER A 229 3.08 8.78 0.17
CA SER A 229 4.44 8.77 0.77
C SER A 229 5.46 8.23 -0.22
N SER A 230 5.11 7.15 -0.92
CA SER A 230 5.95 6.53 -1.96
C SER A 230 6.23 7.52 -3.11
N VAL A 231 5.21 8.20 -3.63
CA VAL A 231 5.37 9.26 -4.66
C VAL A 231 6.37 10.31 -4.18
N MET A 232 6.20 10.82 -2.96
CA MET A 232 7.07 11.87 -2.45
C MET A 232 8.51 11.40 -2.23
N ASP A 233 8.72 10.14 -1.83
CA ASP A 233 10.05 9.54 -1.71
C ASP A 233 10.70 9.34 -3.09
N GLN A 234 9.94 8.89 -4.08
CA GLN A 234 10.42 8.72 -5.46
C GLN A 234 10.76 10.06 -6.13
N VAL A 235 9.89 11.07 -6.00
CA VAL A 235 10.16 12.43 -6.50
C VAL A 235 11.44 12.98 -5.92
N ARG A 236 11.68 12.77 -4.61
CA ARG A 236 12.93 13.16 -3.96
C ARG A 236 14.12 12.40 -4.54
N PHE A 237 14.03 11.08 -4.65
CA PHE A 237 15.08 10.22 -5.22
C PHE A 237 15.49 10.69 -6.63
N PHE A 238 14.53 11.04 -7.48
CA PHE A 238 14.80 11.57 -8.81
C PHE A 238 15.38 12.98 -8.77
N ARG A 239 14.87 13.85 -7.89
CA ARG A 239 15.38 15.23 -7.72
C ARG A 239 16.84 15.25 -7.27
N GLU A 240 17.22 14.38 -6.35
CA GLU A 240 18.61 14.26 -5.89
C GLU A 240 19.57 13.84 -7.01
N ARG A 241 19.09 13.10 -8.02
CA ARG A 241 19.89 12.65 -9.17
C ARG A 241 19.85 13.60 -10.37
N LEU A 242 18.77 14.35 -10.56
CA LEU A 242 18.52 15.17 -11.75
C LEU A 242 18.54 16.68 -11.50
N GLY A 243 18.55 17.12 -10.23
CA GLY A 243 18.55 18.52 -9.81
C GLY A 243 17.19 19.24 -9.98
N SER A 244 16.52 19.09 -11.12
CA SER A 244 15.31 19.86 -11.48
C SER A 244 13.99 19.08 -11.45
N TYR A 245 14.00 17.83 -10.98
CA TYR A 245 12.82 16.95 -11.05
C TYR A 245 11.66 17.41 -10.15
N THR A 246 10.48 17.56 -10.75
CA THR A 246 9.25 18.07 -10.13
C THR A 246 8.16 17.00 -10.02
N LEU A 247 7.10 17.32 -9.26
CA LEU A 247 5.91 16.46 -9.21
C LEU A 247 5.20 16.38 -10.58
N LYS A 248 5.31 17.42 -11.42
CA LYS A 248 4.74 17.41 -12.77
C LYS A 248 5.47 16.40 -13.67
N ASP A 249 6.79 16.31 -13.53
CA ASP A 249 7.60 15.32 -14.27
C ASP A 249 7.24 13.91 -13.83
N TYR A 250 7.04 13.71 -12.53
CA TYR A 250 6.56 12.45 -11.97
C TYR A 250 5.22 12.04 -12.55
N VAL A 251 4.20 12.90 -12.45
CA VAL A 251 2.85 12.61 -12.97
C VAL A 251 2.94 12.29 -14.47
N SER A 252 3.66 13.09 -15.25
CA SER A 252 3.84 12.85 -16.69
C SER A 252 4.50 11.50 -16.98
N GLY A 253 5.48 11.10 -16.16
CA GLY A 253 6.16 9.79 -16.26
C GLY A 253 5.27 8.61 -15.87
N THR A 254 4.33 8.79 -14.93
CA THR A 254 3.40 7.71 -14.53
C THR A 254 2.32 7.43 -15.57
N LEU A 255 1.92 8.43 -16.37
CA LEU A 255 0.74 8.34 -17.24
C LEU A 255 0.74 7.13 -18.19
N PRO A 256 1.81 6.80 -18.94
CA PRO A 256 1.76 5.75 -19.95
C PRO A 256 1.44 4.37 -19.35
N LEU A 257 2.16 3.97 -18.30
CA LEU A 257 1.94 2.67 -17.66
C LEU A 257 0.68 2.67 -16.78
N SER A 258 0.29 3.81 -16.21
CA SER A 258 -1.00 3.93 -15.51
C SER A 258 -2.17 3.68 -16.46
N LEU A 259 -2.17 4.35 -17.63
CA LEU A 259 -3.23 4.16 -18.63
C LEU A 259 -3.24 2.73 -19.16
N ALA A 260 -2.07 2.12 -19.39
CA ALA A 260 -1.97 0.72 -19.79
C ALA A 260 -2.54 -0.23 -18.72
N ALA A 261 -2.21 -0.01 -17.45
CA ALA A 261 -2.73 -0.81 -16.34
C ALA A 261 -4.26 -0.64 -16.18
N ILE A 262 -4.77 0.59 -16.26
CA ILE A 262 -6.20 0.90 -16.19
C ILE A 262 -6.95 0.26 -17.36
N ALA A 263 -6.42 0.37 -18.59
CA ALA A 263 -6.99 -0.27 -19.77
C ALA A 263 -6.98 -1.79 -19.64
N GLY A 264 -5.91 -2.37 -19.08
CA GLY A 264 -5.81 -3.81 -18.79
C GLY A 264 -6.89 -4.27 -17.80
N LEU A 265 -7.04 -3.56 -16.67
CA LEU A 265 -8.07 -3.85 -15.68
C LEU A 265 -9.49 -3.70 -16.27
N ALA A 266 -9.74 -2.63 -17.03
CA ALA A 266 -11.01 -2.41 -17.72
C ALA A 266 -11.29 -3.51 -18.75
N GLY A 267 -10.27 -3.99 -19.47
CA GLY A 267 -10.38 -5.12 -20.39
C GLY A 267 -10.79 -6.41 -19.68
N ILE A 268 -10.16 -6.73 -18.54
CA ILE A 268 -10.52 -7.92 -17.73
C ILE A 268 -11.98 -7.82 -17.26
N VAL A 269 -12.40 -6.66 -16.74
CA VAL A 269 -13.79 -6.42 -16.31
C VAL A 269 -14.76 -6.49 -17.49
N GLY A 270 -14.39 -5.97 -18.66
CA GLY A 270 -15.19 -6.03 -19.87
C GLY A 270 -15.41 -7.45 -20.39
N VAL A 271 -14.36 -8.29 -20.35
CA VAL A 271 -14.48 -9.72 -20.67
C VAL A 271 -15.42 -10.42 -19.71
N GLN A 272 -15.28 -10.17 -18.40
CA GLN A 272 -16.16 -10.73 -17.38
C GLN A 272 -17.63 -10.39 -17.64
N ALA A 273 -17.93 -9.12 -17.93
CA ALA A 273 -19.26 -8.65 -18.26
C ALA A 273 -19.79 -9.30 -19.56
N GLY A 274 -18.95 -9.44 -20.59
CA GLY A 274 -19.31 -10.11 -21.85
C GLY A 274 -19.64 -11.60 -21.70
N MET A 275 -19.09 -12.26 -20.67
CA MET A 275 -19.42 -13.65 -20.30
C MET A 275 -20.69 -13.75 -19.42
N GLY A 276 -21.38 -12.63 -19.16
CA GLY A 276 -22.57 -12.60 -18.31
C GLY A 276 -22.28 -12.76 -16.81
N MET A 277 -21.01 -12.66 -16.40
CA MET A 277 -20.62 -12.68 -14.99
C MET A 277 -20.80 -11.28 -14.39
N GLY A 278 -21.30 -11.21 -13.15
CA GLY A 278 -21.36 -9.95 -12.39
C GLY A 278 -19.97 -9.38 -12.11
N PHE A 279 -19.91 -8.14 -11.63
CA PHE A 279 -18.63 -7.55 -11.22
C PHE A 279 -18.09 -8.25 -9.96
N HIS A 280 -16.87 -8.79 -10.05
CA HIS A 280 -16.18 -9.42 -8.92
C HIS A 280 -15.03 -8.54 -8.44
N ILE A 281 -15.16 -7.96 -7.24
CA ILE A 281 -14.12 -7.09 -6.65
C ILE A 281 -12.80 -7.85 -6.44
N GLY A 282 -12.84 -9.17 -6.27
CA GLY A 282 -11.64 -10.01 -6.20
C GLY A 282 -10.69 -9.83 -7.39
N VAL A 283 -11.22 -9.56 -8.60
CA VAL A 283 -10.40 -9.29 -9.80
C VAL A 283 -9.51 -8.07 -9.61
N VAL A 284 -10.02 -7.01 -8.97
CA VAL A 284 -9.24 -5.80 -8.67
C VAL A 284 -8.10 -6.11 -7.70
N PHE A 285 -8.35 -6.93 -6.67
CA PHE A 285 -7.31 -7.33 -5.72
C PHE A 285 -6.24 -8.22 -6.35
N VAL A 286 -6.63 -9.20 -7.17
CA VAL A 286 -5.68 -10.03 -7.93
C VAL A 286 -4.84 -9.14 -8.83
N PHE A 287 -5.47 -8.24 -9.59
CA PHE A 287 -4.78 -7.31 -10.47
C PHE A 287 -3.76 -6.45 -9.71
N ILE A 288 -4.17 -5.82 -8.61
CA ILE A 288 -3.28 -5.02 -7.75
C ILE A 288 -2.13 -5.87 -7.22
N SER A 289 -2.40 -7.08 -6.72
CA SER A 289 -1.35 -7.95 -6.18
C SER A 289 -0.29 -8.31 -7.23
N VAL A 290 -0.72 -8.59 -8.47
CA VAL A 290 0.15 -8.97 -9.58
C VAL A 290 1.06 -7.81 -9.99
N VAL A 291 0.54 -6.59 -10.09
CA VAL A 291 1.35 -5.41 -10.42
C VAL A 291 2.23 -4.95 -9.25
N THR A 292 1.82 -5.24 -8.00
CA THR A 292 2.54 -4.81 -6.79
C THR A 292 3.83 -5.60 -6.59
N LEU A 293 3.87 -6.88 -6.94
CA LEU A 293 5.05 -7.73 -6.69
C LEU A 293 6.36 -7.17 -7.30
N PRO A 294 6.45 -6.88 -8.61
CA PRO A 294 7.67 -6.32 -9.18
C PRO A 294 7.94 -4.89 -8.67
N HIS A 295 6.91 -4.09 -8.39
CA HIS A 295 7.04 -2.76 -7.80
C HIS A 295 7.75 -2.78 -6.44
N MET A 296 7.31 -3.68 -5.56
CA MET A 296 7.90 -3.82 -4.22
C MET A 296 9.40 -4.10 -4.26
N ILE A 297 9.86 -4.90 -5.23
CA ILE A 297 11.28 -5.22 -5.39
C ILE A 297 12.09 -3.95 -5.73
N LEU A 298 11.57 -3.08 -6.60
CA LEU A 298 12.27 -1.84 -6.96
C LEU A 298 12.23 -0.80 -5.85
N ILE A 299 11.13 -0.71 -5.10
CA ILE A 299 11.05 0.20 -3.96
C ILE A 299 12.01 -0.24 -2.84
N ASP A 300 12.16 -1.55 -2.61
CA ASP A 300 13.15 -2.05 -1.65
C ASP A 300 14.57 -1.60 -2.05
N GLN A 301 14.93 -1.72 -3.33
CA GLN A 301 16.21 -1.22 -3.86
C GLN A 301 16.35 0.30 -3.72
N LEU A 302 15.29 1.06 -4.01
CA LEU A 302 15.27 2.52 -3.86
C LEU A 302 15.52 2.92 -2.41
N TYR A 303 14.91 2.24 -1.44
CA TYR A 303 15.07 2.57 -0.02
C TYR A 303 16.46 2.21 0.53
N GLN A 304 17.15 1.23 -0.05
CA GLN A 304 18.55 0.95 0.30
C GLN A 304 19.51 2.07 -0.15
N GLU A 305 19.14 2.80 -1.20
CA GLU A 305 19.92 3.91 -1.77
C GLU A 305 19.65 5.26 -1.09
N LEU A 306 18.67 5.34 -0.18
CA LEU A 306 18.39 6.58 0.54
C LEU A 306 19.47 6.86 1.59
N PRO A 307 19.89 8.14 1.78
CA PRO A 307 20.97 8.52 2.70
C PRO A 307 20.78 8.02 4.14
N GLU A 308 19.53 7.87 4.57
CA GLU A 308 19.14 7.45 5.92
C GLU A 308 19.49 5.97 6.22
N LYS A 309 19.71 5.15 5.19
CA LYS A 309 20.18 3.75 5.30
C LYS A 309 21.59 3.53 4.77
N ALA A 310 22.06 4.39 3.85
CA ALA A 310 23.40 4.29 3.25
C ALA A 310 24.56 4.44 4.27
N GLY A 311 24.29 4.94 5.48
CA GLY A 311 25.27 5.05 6.58
C GLY A 311 25.46 3.81 7.45
N VAL A 312 24.83 2.67 7.14
CA VAL A 312 24.94 1.41 7.93
C VAL A 312 25.87 0.39 7.25
N GLY A 313 26.47 0.73 6.12
CA GLY A 313 27.23 -0.20 5.26
C GLY A 313 28.59 0.31 4.78
N GLN A 314 29.28 1.14 5.56
CA GLN A 314 30.72 1.41 5.39
C GLN A 314 31.44 1.34 6.72
#